data_AF-A0A9X9M1J5-F1
#
_entry.id   AF-A0A9X9M1J5-F1
#
_cell.length_a   1.000
_cell.length_b   1.000
_cell.length_c   1.000
_cell.angle_alpha   90.00
_cell.angle_beta   90.00
_cell.angle_gamma   90.00
#
_symmetry.space_group_name_H-M   'P 1'
#
loop_
_entity.id
_entity.type
_entity.pdbx_description
1 polymer ?
#
loop_
_entity_poly.entity_id
_entity_poly.type
_entity_poly.pdbx_seq_one_letter_code
_entity_poly.pdbx_strand_id
1 'polypeptide(L)'
;MEIVYVYVKKRSEFGKQCNFSDRQAELNIDIPPNPELAEQFVERNPVDVGVQCSTSMSEHEANTERFEMENRGINHIEGGWPKDVNPLELEQTIRFRKKVEK
;
A
#
# COMPACT_ATOMS: atom_id res chain seq x y z
N MET A 1 -11.49 37.29 14.25
CA MET A 1 -12.71 36.80 14.91
C MET A 1 -12.43 35.38 15.34
N GLU A 2 -12.24 35.13 16.64
CA GLU A 2 -11.94 33.79 17.13
C GLU A 2 -13.23 32.97 17.17
N ILE A 3 -13.27 31.84 16.45
CA ILE A 3 -14.42 30.94 16.44
C ILE A 3 -14.36 30.11 17.72
N VAL A 4 -15.11 30.51 18.74
CA VAL A 4 -15.25 29.76 19.99
C VAL A 4 -16.30 28.67 19.80
N TYR A 5 -15.86 27.41 19.76
CA TYR A 5 -16.77 26.26 19.69
C TYR A 5 -17.27 25.92 21.10
N VAL A 6 -18.51 26.30 21.41
CA VAL A 6 -19.15 25.98 22.70
C VAL A 6 -19.89 24.65 22.58
N TYR A 7 -19.42 23.63 23.29
CA TYR A 7 -20.15 22.37 23.41
C TYR A 7 -21.39 22.58 24.29
N VAL A 8 -22.58 22.45 23.69
CA VAL A 8 -23.87 22.54 24.40
C VAL A 8 -24.12 21.32 25.31
N LYS A 9 -23.38 20.22 25.08
CA LYS A 9 -23.62 18.93 25.71
C LYS A 9 -22.35 18.36 26.35
N LYS A 10 -22.49 17.72 27.51
CA LYS A 10 -21.38 17.05 28.20
C LYS A 10 -20.90 15.84 27.39
N ARG A 11 -19.59 15.58 27.35
CA ARG A 11 -18.98 14.43 26.63
C ARG A 11 -19.60 13.08 27.04
N SER A 12 -20.00 12.94 28.30
CA SER A 12 -20.67 11.76 28.85
C SER A 12 -22.08 11.50 28.29
N GLU A 13 -22.65 12.45 27.55
CA GLU A 13 -23.98 12.33 26.96
C GLU A 13 -23.98 12.03 25.46
N PHE A 14 -22.79 11.94 24.86
CA PHE A 14 -22.61 11.44 23.51
C PHE A 14 -22.57 9.91 23.53
N GLY A 15 -23.15 9.27 22.53
CA GLY A 15 -23.13 7.81 22.40
C GLY A 15 -23.99 7.07 23.44
N LYS A 16 -24.96 7.73 24.10
CA LYS A 16 -25.96 7.03 24.92
C LYS A 16 -26.67 5.97 24.06
N GLN A 17 -26.92 4.80 24.66
CA GLN A 17 -27.64 3.71 23.99
C GLN A 17 -28.99 4.21 23.47
N CYS A 18 -29.28 3.92 22.19
CA CYS A 18 -30.60 4.17 21.63
C CYS A 18 -31.60 3.25 22.34
N ASN A 19 -32.59 3.84 23.02
CA ASN A 19 -33.68 3.08 23.61
C ASN A 19 -34.77 2.88 22.56
N PHE A 20 -34.60 1.84 21.74
CA PHE A 20 -35.61 1.43 20.78
C PHE A 20 -36.74 0.72 21.55
N SER A 21 -37.92 1.31 21.54
CA SER A 21 -39.15 0.71 22.05
C SER A 21 -40.18 0.77 20.93
N ASP A 22 -41.13 -0.16 20.91
CA ASP A 22 -42.29 -0.04 20.03
C ASP A 22 -43.03 1.27 20.37
N ARG A 23 -42.97 2.21 19.43
CA ARG A 23 -43.67 3.50 19.48
C ARG A 23 -44.51 3.62 18.23
N GLN A 24 -45.62 4.34 18.33
CA GLN A 24 -46.39 4.70 17.16
C GLN A 24 -45.53 5.56 16.22
N ALA A 25 -45.81 5.48 14.93
CA ALA A 25 -45.11 6.29 13.94
C ALA A 25 -45.36 7.77 14.24
N GLU A 26 -44.28 8.50 14.56
CA GLU A 26 -44.31 9.94 14.79
C GLU A 26 -43.75 10.65 13.56
N LEU A 27 -44.55 11.55 12.98
CA LEU A 27 -44.10 12.44 11.91
C LEU A 27 -43.24 13.54 12.53
N ASN A 28 -41.93 13.37 12.50
CA ASN A 28 -41.00 14.33 13.10
C ASN A 28 -40.86 15.60 12.26
N ILE A 29 -40.91 15.46 10.92
CA ILE A 29 -40.75 16.56 9.97
C ILE A 29 -41.57 16.24 8.72
N ASP A 30 -42.30 17.24 8.23
CA ASP A 30 -42.91 17.25 6.91
C ASP A 30 -42.28 18.37 6.09
N ILE A 31 -41.70 18.05 4.93
CA ILE A 31 -41.05 19.02 4.05
C ILE A 31 -41.85 19.07 2.74
N PRO A 32 -42.66 20.12 2.52
CA PRO A 32 -43.40 20.24 1.28
C PRO A 32 -42.44 20.53 0.11
N PRO A 33 -42.74 20.05 -1.10
CA PRO A 33 -41.93 20.35 -2.27
C PRO A 33 -41.96 21.84 -2.58
N ASN A 34 -40.83 22.39 -3.04
CA ASN A 34 -40.74 23.78 -3.45
C ASN A 34 -41.36 23.96 -4.86
N PRO A 35 -42.44 24.74 -5.02
CA PRO A 35 -43.06 24.97 -6.32
C PRO A 35 -42.12 25.58 -7.37
N GLU A 36 -41.20 26.47 -6.95
CA GLU A 36 -40.25 27.13 -7.86
C GLU A 36 -39.27 26.13 -8.48
N LEU A 37 -38.90 25.08 -7.74
CA LEU A 37 -38.05 24.00 -8.26
C LEU A 37 -38.83 23.04 -9.15
N ALA A 38 -40.13 22.86 -8.88
CA ALA A 38 -40.99 22.04 -9.72
C ALA A 38 -41.17 22.66 -11.12
N GLU A 39 -41.26 24.00 -11.21
CA GLU A 39 -41.31 24.70 -12.50
C GLU A 39 -40.02 24.55 -13.32
N GLN A 40 -38.89 24.30 -12.67
CA GLN A 40 -37.59 24.09 -13.31
C GLN A 40 -37.35 22.63 -13.71
N PHE A 41 -38.27 21.73 -13.38
CA PHE A 41 -38.15 20.33 -13.73
C PHE A 41 -38.32 20.13 -15.25
N VAL A 42 -37.30 19.55 -15.89
CA VAL A 42 -37.34 19.18 -17.30
C VAL A 42 -37.21 17.66 -17.41
N GLU A 43 -38.22 17.02 -17.99
CA GLU A 43 -38.20 15.59 -18.27
C GLU A 43 -37.09 15.27 -19.29
N ARG A 44 -36.13 14.41 -18.91
CA ARG A 44 -35.08 13.95 -19.82
C ARG A 44 -35.62 12.86 -20.74
N ASN A 45 -35.50 13.06 -22.05
CA ASN A 45 -35.86 12.07 -23.07
C ASN A 45 -34.82 12.09 -24.21
N PRO A 46 -34.13 10.96 -24.51
CA PRO A 46 -34.29 9.64 -23.92
C PRO A 46 -33.78 9.54 -22.48
N VAL A 47 -34.50 8.77 -21.66
CA VAL A 47 -34.12 8.42 -20.28
C VAL A 47 -32.91 7.48 -20.29
N ASP A 48 -32.80 6.67 -21.34
CA ASP A 48 -31.74 5.68 -21.49
C ASP A 48 -30.44 6.34 -21.96
N VAL A 49 -29.43 6.29 -21.10
CA VAL A 49 -28.05 6.69 -21.42
C VAL A 49 -27.18 5.46 -21.23
N GLY A 50 -26.42 5.08 -22.26
CA GLY A 50 -25.42 4.02 -22.14
C GLY A 50 -24.32 4.44 -21.17
N VAL A 51 -24.20 3.75 -20.04
CA VAL A 51 -23.11 3.96 -19.08
C VAL A 51 -22.03 2.92 -19.31
N GLN A 52 -20.81 3.36 -19.59
CA GLN A 52 -19.66 2.47 -19.68
C GLN A 52 -19.19 2.11 -18.26
N CYS A 53 -19.51 0.90 -17.80
CA CYS A 53 -19.02 0.33 -16.55
C CYS A 53 -17.70 -0.43 -16.77
N SER A 54 -16.76 0.17 -17.51
CA SER A 54 -15.42 -0.38 -17.63
C SER A 54 -14.41 0.61 -17.06
N THR A 55 -13.45 0.07 -16.32
CA THR A 55 -12.32 0.84 -15.83
C THR A 55 -11.60 1.45 -17.02
N SER A 56 -11.42 2.77 -17.00
CA SER A 56 -10.55 3.45 -17.96
C SER A 56 -9.11 2.95 -17.73
N MET A 57 -8.59 2.15 -18.66
CA MET A 57 -7.21 1.68 -18.61
C MET A 57 -6.40 2.43 -19.66
N SER A 58 -5.21 2.90 -19.26
CA SER A 58 -4.25 3.50 -20.17
C SER A 58 -3.10 2.53 -20.35
N GLU A 59 -2.89 2.08 -21.58
CA GLU A 59 -1.73 1.26 -21.95
C GLU A 59 -0.48 2.15 -22.02
N HIS A 60 0.65 1.64 -21.52
CA HIS A 60 1.97 2.27 -21.65
C HIS A 60 2.99 1.19 -22.01
N GLU A 61 3.63 1.35 -23.15
CA GLU A 61 4.72 0.46 -23.59
C GLU A 61 6.06 1.00 -23.10
N ALA A 62 6.92 0.12 -22.58
CA ALA A 62 8.29 0.45 -22.19
C ALA A 62 9.26 -0.56 -22.79
N ASN A 63 10.21 -0.07 -23.58
CA ASN A 63 11.32 -0.87 -24.08
C ASN A 63 12.45 -0.86 -23.06
N THR A 64 12.92 -2.05 -22.66
CA THR A 64 14.11 -2.18 -21.81
C THR A 64 15.35 -2.40 -22.66
N GLU A 65 16.43 -1.73 -22.31
CA GLU A 65 17.71 -1.94 -22.97
C GLU A 65 18.29 -3.30 -22.57
N ARG A 66 18.94 -3.97 -23.53
CA ARG A 66 19.61 -5.24 -23.28
C ARG A 66 20.87 -4.99 -22.45
N PHE A 67 20.90 -5.51 -21.23
CA PHE A 67 22.05 -5.45 -20.33
C PHE A 67 22.79 -6.79 -20.29
N GLU A 68 24.09 -6.77 -20.54
CA GLU A 68 24.94 -7.95 -20.39
C GLU A 68 25.61 -7.91 -19.01
N MET A 69 25.30 -8.91 -18.17
CA MET A 69 25.92 -9.10 -16.86
C MET A 69 26.75 -10.36 -16.86
N GLU A 70 28.00 -10.26 -16.44
CA GLU A 70 28.86 -11.41 -16.18
C GLU A 70 29.14 -11.49 -14.67
N ASN A 71 28.93 -12.66 -14.08
CA ASN A 71 29.31 -12.92 -12.70
C ASN A 71 30.67 -13.60 -12.65
N ARG A 72 31.67 -12.95 -12.04
CA ARG A 72 33.03 -13.48 -11.89
C ARG A 72 33.33 -13.76 -10.43
N GLY A 73 33.56 -15.04 -10.11
CA GLY A 73 34.12 -15.47 -8.83
C GLY A 73 35.61 -15.77 -8.97
N ILE A 74 36.41 -15.35 -7.99
CA ILE A 74 37.83 -15.74 -7.88
C ILE A 74 37.94 -16.79 -6.78
N ASN A 75 38.44 -17.97 -7.12
CA ASN A 75 38.80 -18.99 -6.13
C ASN A 75 40.30 -18.92 -5.88
N HIS A 76 40.71 -18.48 -4.69
CA HIS A 76 42.12 -18.43 -4.30
C HIS A 76 42.59 -19.83 -3.86
N ILE A 77 43.24 -20.56 -4.77
CA ILE A 77 43.81 -21.89 -4.49
C ILE A 77 45.21 -21.79 -3.87
N GLU A 78 45.93 -20.71 -4.18
CA GLU A 78 47.32 -20.46 -3.77
C GLU A 78 47.45 -19.45 -2.62
N GLY A 79 46.35 -18.80 -2.25
CA GLY A 79 46.32 -17.81 -1.18
C GLY A 79 46.24 -18.46 0.19
N GLY A 80 47.10 -18.04 1.12
CA GLY A 80 47.05 -18.46 2.53
C GLY A 80 48.30 -19.18 3.06
N TRP A 81 49.27 -19.48 2.19
CA TRP A 81 50.55 -20.04 2.62
C TRP A 81 51.52 -18.94 3.07
N PRO A 82 52.24 -19.11 4.20
CA PRO A 82 53.34 -18.22 4.57
C PRO A 82 54.43 -18.23 3.49
N LYS A 83 55.21 -17.14 3.42
CA LYS A 83 56.33 -16.97 2.47
C LYS A 83 57.33 -18.14 2.42
N ASP A 84 57.43 -18.91 3.51
CA ASP A 84 58.40 -20.01 3.65
C ASP A 84 57.76 -21.39 3.34
N VAL A 85 56.52 -21.44 2.85
CA VAL A 85 55.80 -22.68 2.52
C VAL A 85 55.46 -22.70 1.03
N ASN A 86 56.04 -23.66 0.31
CA ASN A 86 55.70 -23.91 -1.09
C ASN A 86 54.42 -24.76 -1.18
N PRO A 87 53.33 -24.24 -1.77
CA PRO A 87 52.07 -24.99 -1.92
C PRO A 87 52.18 -26.23 -2.80
N LEU A 88 53.20 -26.30 -3.68
CA LEU A 88 53.44 -27.45 -4.55
C LEU A 88 54.15 -28.61 -3.84
N GLU A 89 54.72 -28.35 -2.65
CA GLU A 89 55.44 -29.36 -1.86
C GLU A 89 54.51 -29.95 -0.78
N LEU A 90 54.14 -31.22 -0.97
CA LEU A 90 53.16 -31.91 -0.12
C LEU A 90 53.61 -31.98 1.36
N GLU A 91 54.89 -32.22 1.62
CA GLU A 91 55.40 -32.30 2.99
C GLU A 91 55.32 -30.96 3.73
N GLN A 92 55.59 -29.86 3.03
CA GLN A 92 55.55 -28.51 3.61
C GLN A 92 54.11 -28.11 3.93
N THR A 93 53.17 -28.41 3.03
CA THR A 93 51.74 -28.13 3.24
C THR A 93 51.15 -28.96 4.37
N ILE A 94 51.47 -30.26 4.47
CA ILE A 94 51.03 -31.13 5.57
C ILE A 94 51.59 -30.66 6.92
N ARG A 95 52.88 -30.31 6.97
CA ARG A 95 53.50 -29.82 8.21
C ARG A 95 52.88 -28.52 8.69
N PHE A 96 52.62 -27.58 7.77
CA PHE A 96 51.96 -26.32 8.10
C PHE A 96 50.54 -26.55 8.60
N ARG A 97 49.72 -27.36 7.91
CA ARG A 97 48.36 -27.71 8.36
C ARG A 97 48.35 -28.31 9.77
N LYS A 98 49.21 -29.31 10.03
CA LYS A 98 49.35 -29.91 11.37
C LYS A 98 49.80 -28.94 12.46
N LYS A 99 50.57 -27.90 12.11
CA LYS A 99 51.01 -26.85 13.04
C LYS A 99 49.87 -25.88 13.36
N VAL A 100 49.03 -25.54 12.39
CA VAL A 100 47.91 -24.58 12.54
C VAL A 100 46.71 -25.22 13.24
N GLU A 101 46.45 -26.51 13.02
CA GLU A 101 45.34 -27.25 13.64
C GLU A 101 45.58 -27.67 15.10
N LYS A 102 46.77 -27.39 15.65
CA LYS A 102 47.13 -27.65 17.06
C LYS A 102 46.99 -26.39 17.89
#